data_AF-A0A3D4HTF7-F1
#
_entry.id   AF-A0A3D4HTF7-F1
#
_cell.length_a   1.000
_cell.length_b   1.000
_cell.length_c   1.000
_cell.angle_alpha   90.00
_cell.angle_beta   90.00
_cell.angle_gamma   90.00
#
_symmetry.space_group_name_H-M   'P 1'
#
loop_
_entity.id
_entity.type
_entity.pdbx_description
1 polymer ?
#
loop_
_entity_poly.entity_id
_entity_poly.type
_entity_poly.pdbx_seq_one_letter_code
_entity_poly.pdbx_strand_id
1 'polypeptide(L)'
;SAIKGIGKPVIEAIVTEREAGGKYLSLKDFATRLSGKEVNKRTVESFIKAGAFSNLHPNRRQLMMSYIQILDQVAEEKKKTITG
;
A
#
# COMPACT_ATOMS: atom_id res chain seq x y z
N SER A 1 -2.94 14.87 12.05
CA SER A 1 -2.66 13.67 11.24
C SER A 1 -3.76 13.49 10.20
N ALA A 2 -3.41 13.51 8.91
CA ALA A 2 -4.26 14.01 7.82
C ALA A 2 -5.31 13.04 7.24
N ILE A 3 -5.41 11.79 7.71
CA ILE A 3 -6.44 10.84 7.25
C ILE A 3 -7.02 10.09 8.46
N LYS A 4 -8.34 10.17 8.64
CA LYS A 4 -9.08 9.59 9.77
C LYS A 4 -8.98 8.07 9.73
N GLY A 5 -8.33 7.46 10.73
CA GLY A 5 -8.17 6.01 10.85
C GLY A 5 -6.82 5.45 10.41
N ILE A 6 -5.85 6.30 10.07
CA ILE A 6 -4.45 5.88 9.81
C ILE A 6 -3.59 6.32 10.98
N GLY A 7 -2.96 5.36 11.66
CA GLY A 7 -2.04 5.64 12.77
C GLY A 7 -0.76 6.32 12.30
N LYS A 8 -0.15 7.14 13.18
CA LYS A 8 1.22 7.67 12.97
C LYS A 8 2.26 6.62 12.55
N PRO A 9 2.34 5.42 13.18
CA PRO A 9 3.35 4.43 12.82
C PRO A 9 3.23 3.96 11.36
N VAL A 10 2.02 3.92 10.81
CA VAL A 10 1.81 3.58 9.39
C VAL A 10 2.37 4.66 8.47
N ILE A 11 2.17 5.93 8.80
CA ILE A 11 2.67 7.05 8.00
C ILE A 11 4.20 7.07 8.05
N GLU A 12 4.78 6.93 9.24
CA GLU A 12 6.24 6.87 9.42
C GLU A 12 6.84 5.71 8.64
N ALA A 13 6.26 4.51 8.73
CA ALA A 13 6.69 3.35 7.95
C ALA A 13 6.69 3.60 6.43
N ILE A 14 5.66 4.28 5.90
CA ILE A 14 5.58 4.65 4.48
C ILE A 14 6.68 5.64 4.09
N VAL A 15 6.92 6.65 4.93
CA VAL A 15 7.95 7.66 4.66
C VAL A 15 9.34 7.03 4.69
N THR A 16 9.66 6.26 5.73
CA THR A 16 10.96 5.59 5.86
C THR A 16 11.23 4.61 4.71
N GLU A 17 10.24 3.81 4.30
CA GLU A 17 10.39 2.93 3.13
C GLU A 17 10.60 3.69 1.83
N ARG A 18 9.92 4.83 1.67
CA ARG A 18 10.09 5.68 0.48
C ARG A 18 11.45 6.38 0.46
N GLU A 19 11.99 6.76 1.62
CA GLU A 19 13.33 7.34 1.73
C GLU A 19 14.42 6.29 1.44
N ALA A 20 14.26 5.07 1.94
CA ALA A 20 15.22 3.99 1.73
C ALA A 20 15.14 3.39 0.31
N GLY A 21 13.94 3.14 -0.20
CA GLY A 21 13.71 2.44 -1.47
C GLY A 21 13.32 3.34 -2.65
N GLY A 22 13.24 4.65 -2.45
CA GLY A 22 12.82 5.61 -3.46
C GLY A 22 11.31 5.62 -3.73
N LYS A 23 10.92 6.23 -4.86
CA LYS A 23 9.50 6.36 -5.25
C LYS A 23 8.86 4.99 -5.48
N TYR A 24 7.64 4.81 -4.99
CA TYR A 24 6.81 3.66 -5.36
C TYR A 24 6.54 3.68 -6.86
N LEU A 25 6.58 2.51 -7.50
CA LEU A 25 6.38 2.38 -8.95
C LEU A 25 4.95 1.90 -9.29
N SER A 26 4.32 1.17 -8.38
CA SER A 26 2.98 0.64 -8.57
C SER A 26 2.30 0.37 -7.22
N LEU A 27 0.99 0.09 -7.26
CA LEU A 27 0.27 -0.35 -6.06
C LEU A 27 0.82 -1.67 -5.53
N LYS A 28 1.24 -2.59 -6.41
CA LYS A 28 1.87 -3.85 -6.02
C LYS A 28 3.18 -3.59 -5.30
N ASP A 29 4.03 -2.73 -5.84
CA ASP A 29 5.31 -2.33 -5.21
C ASP A 29 5.09 -1.68 -3.82
N PHE A 30 4.12 -0.77 -3.71
CA PHE A 30 3.70 -0.19 -2.43
C PHE A 30 3.25 -1.28 -1.45
N ALA A 31 2.37 -2.18 -1.88
CA ALA A 31 1.86 -3.27 -1.08
C ALA A 31 2.97 -4.23 -0.65
N THR A 32 3.89 -4.61 -1.53
CA THR A 32 4.97 -5.57 -1.24
C THR A 32 5.96 -5.02 -0.22
N ARG A 33 6.36 -3.75 -0.37
CA ARG A 33 7.28 -3.09 0.57
C ARG A 33 6.66 -2.87 1.95
N LEU A 34 5.35 -2.64 1.99
CA LEU A 34 4.63 -2.39 3.24
C LEU A 34 3.94 -3.63 3.82
N SER A 35 3.94 -4.75 3.09
CA SER A 35 3.37 -6.02 3.53
C SER A 35 4.09 -6.45 4.80
N GLY A 36 3.38 -6.56 5.93
CA GLY A 36 3.96 -6.88 7.24
C GLY A 36 4.25 -5.68 8.15
N LYS A 37 4.11 -4.45 7.64
CA LYS A 37 3.92 -3.25 8.47
C LYS A 37 2.40 -3.03 8.60
N GLU A 38 1.93 -2.23 9.56
CA GLU A 38 0.51 -2.04 9.94
C GLU A 38 -0.42 -1.43 8.84
N VAL A 39 -0.17 -1.70 7.56
CA VAL A 39 -1.01 -1.31 6.43
C VAL A 39 -2.10 -2.35 6.22
N ASN A 40 -3.33 -1.94 6.50
CA ASN A 40 -4.52 -2.76 6.29
C ASN A 40 -5.29 -2.32 5.03
N LYS A 41 -6.24 -3.17 4.56
CA LYS A 41 -7.07 -2.89 3.37
C LYS A 41 -7.79 -1.54 3.46
N ARG A 42 -8.26 -1.17 4.66
CA ARG A 42 -8.98 0.10 4.92
C ARG A 42 -8.08 1.32 4.79
N THR A 43 -6.81 1.21 5.18
CA THR A 43 -5.79 2.25 5.03
C THR A 43 -5.52 2.50 3.55
N VAL A 44 -5.29 1.43 2.76
CA VAL A 44 -5.07 1.55 1.32
C VAL A 44 -6.29 2.15 0.62
N GLU A 45 -7.50 1.70 0.98
CA GLU A 45 -8.74 2.27 0.47
C GLU A 45 -8.85 3.78 0.75
N SER A 46 -8.51 4.20 1.98
CA SER A 46 -8.52 5.61 2.38
C SER A 46 -7.51 6.43 1.59
N PHE A 47 -6.32 5.88 1.32
CA PHE A 47 -5.32 6.52 0.47
C PHE A 47 -5.76 6.64 -1.00
N ILE A 48 -6.43 5.61 -1.55
CA ILE A 48 -7.01 5.67 -2.90
C ILE A 48 -8.08 6.76 -2.94
N LYS A 49 -8.97 6.82 -1.95
CA LYS A 49 -10.00 7.85 -1.83
C LYS A 49 -9.41 9.26 -1.64
N ALA A 50 -8.31 9.39 -0.90
CA ALA A 50 -7.60 10.65 -0.74
C ALA A 50 -6.82 11.07 -2.01
N GLY A 51 -6.61 10.16 -2.97
CA GLY A 51 -5.86 10.45 -4.19
C GLY A 51 -4.35 10.34 -4.06
N ALA A 52 -3.85 9.65 -3.03
CA ALA A 52 -2.42 9.43 -2.84
C ALA A 52 -1.79 8.63 -4.01
N PHE A 53 -2.57 7.79 -4.69
CA PHE A 53 -2.13 6.96 -5.81
C PHE A 53 -2.35 7.58 -7.20
N SER A 54 -2.73 8.85 -7.29
CA SER A 54 -3.06 9.48 -8.59
C SER A 54 -1.87 9.53 -9.56
N ASN A 55 -0.64 9.62 -9.04
CA ASN A 55 0.59 9.55 -9.86
C ASN A 55 1.01 8.12 -10.20
N LEU A 56 0.44 7.10 -9.54
CA LEU A 56 0.79 5.69 -9.71
C LEU A 56 -0.15 4.99 -10.68
N HIS A 57 -1.40 5.44 -10.77
CA HIS A 57 -2.35 4.89 -11.71
C HIS A 57 -3.37 5.99 -12.10
N PRO A 58 -3.58 6.22 -13.41
CA PRO A 58 -4.44 7.31 -13.87
C PRO A 58 -5.91 7.09 -13.53
N ASN A 59 -6.34 5.83 -13.40
CA ASN A 59 -7.74 5.50 -13.15
C ASN A 59 -7.99 5.00 -11.72
N ARG A 60 -8.59 5.85 -10.90
CA ARG A 60 -8.93 5.55 -9.49
C ARG A 60 -10.00 4.46 -9.35
N ARG A 61 -10.95 4.36 -10.29
CA ARG A 61 -12.00 3.31 -10.25
C ARG A 61 -11.38 1.93 -10.42
N GLN A 62 -10.49 1.80 -11.39
CA GLN A 62 -9.78 0.55 -11.64
C GLN A 62 -8.94 0.13 -10.43
N LEU A 63 -8.24 1.09 -9.80
CA LEU A 63 -7.56 0.90 -8.52
C LEU A 63 -8.50 0.38 -7.42
N MET A 64 -9.66 1.00 -7.25
CA MET A 64 -10.66 0.58 -6.26
C MET A 64 -11.25 -0.81 -6.54
N MET A 65 -11.26 -1.27 -7.78
CA MET A 65 -11.72 -2.62 -8.13
C MET A 65 -10.65 -3.69 -7.87
N SER A 66 -9.37 -3.36 -8.09
CA SER A 66 -8.28 -4.34 -8.04
C SER A 66 -7.44 -4.33 -6.76
N TYR A 67 -7.51 -3.28 -5.92
CA TYR A 67 -6.63 -3.17 -4.74
C TYR A 67 -6.75 -4.33 -3.76
N ILE A 68 -7.95 -4.90 -3.58
CA ILE A 68 -8.16 -6.05 -2.69
C ILE A 68 -7.38 -7.26 -3.20
N GLN A 69 -7.54 -7.58 -4.49
CA GLN A 69 -6.85 -8.70 -5.13
C GLN A 69 -5.33 -8.52 -5.10
N ILE A 70 -4.83 -7.30 -5.36
CA ILE A 70 -3.39 -6.99 -5.31
C ILE A 70 -2.84 -7.18 -3.90
N LEU A 71 -3.54 -6.68 -2.87
CA LEU A 71 -3.12 -6.83 -1.48
C LEU A 71 -3.12 -8.29 -1.03
N ASP A 72 -4.14 -9.06 -1.41
CA ASP A 72 -4.24 -10.48 -1.09
C ASP A 72 -3.14 -11.28 -1.78
N GLN A 73 -2.88 -11.01 -3.06
CA GLN A 73 -1.79 -11.64 -3.81
C GLN A 73 -0.42 -11.35 -3.16
N VAL A 74 -0.17 -10.11 -2.76
CA VAL A 74 1.09 -9.74 -2.10
C VAL A 74 1.23 -10.41 -0.72
N ALA A 75 0.13 -10.51 0.04
CA ALA A 75 0.14 -11.19 1.32
C ALA A 75 0.44 -12.69 1.16
N GLU A 76 -0.10 -13.34 0.11
CA GLU A 76 0.21 -14.72 -0.23
C GLU A 76 1.64 -14.91 -0.74
N GLU A 77 2.11 -14.05 -1.63
CA GLU A 77 3.48 -14.10 -2.18
C GLU A 77 4.50 -14.03 -1.04
N LYS A 78 4.29 -13.16 -0.04
CA LYS A 78 5.17 -13.06 1.14
C LYS A 78 5.16 -14.31 2.02
N LYS A 79 3.99 -14.92 2.22
CA LYS A 79 3.89 -16.20 2.96
C LYS A 79 4.67 -17.31 2.28
N LYS A 80 4.67 -17.33 0.95
CA LYS A 80 5.43 -18.32 0.16
C LYS A 80 6.94 -18.09 0.21
N THR A 81 7.40 -16.84 0.29
CA THR A 81 8.84 -16.52 0.36
C THR A 81 9.46 -16.77 1.73
N ILE A 82 8.67 -16.78 2.81
CA ILE A 82 9.17 -17.00 4.18
C ILE A 82 9.29 -18.49 4.53
N THR A 83 8.54 -19.35 3.85
CA THR A 83 8.52 -20.81 4.10
C THR A 83 9.41 -21.59 3.13
N GLY A 84 10.26 -20.89 2.35
CA GLY A 84 11.21 -21.47 1.39
C GLY A 84 12.64 -21.45 1.89
#